data_AF-A0A7C8YIQ3-F1
#
_entry.id   AF-A0A7C8YIQ3-F1
#
_cell.length_a   1.000
_cell.length_b   1.000
_cell.length_c   1.000
_cell.angle_alpha   90.00
_cell.angle_beta   90.00
_cell.angle_gamma   90.00
#
_symmetry.space_group_name_H-M   'P 1'
#
loop_
_entity.id
_entity.type
_entity.pdbx_description
1 polymer ?
#
loop_
_entity_poly.entity_id
_entity_poly.type
_entity_poly.pdbx_seq_one_letter_code
_entity_poly.pdbx_strand_id
1 'polypeptide(L)'
;RSPDETSSSGSYFSAQTREDPFGFLPNGFVDRTRDRGLLVPSWAPQIKVLSHPATGGFLTHCGWNSTLESITHGVPLMAWPLYAEQKTNAVMLTEGIKVAIRPKANQKGLIERDEISRVIKNLMREDEGKTIRLKAKELKEAAKATLDENGASTKMLKEVALKWRSKARA
;
A
#
# COMPACT_ATOMS: atom_id res chain seq x y z
N ARG A 1 6.68 -15.18 -1.35
CA ARG A 1 6.00 -16.49 -1.47
C ARG A 1 5.88 -16.79 -2.94
N SER A 2 6.12 -18.04 -3.34
CA SER A 2 5.97 -18.43 -4.75
C SER A 2 4.50 -18.46 -5.14
N PRO A 3 4.17 -18.22 -6.42
CA PRO A 3 2.82 -18.47 -6.93
C PRO A 3 2.42 -19.93 -6.67
N ASP A 4 1.17 -20.13 -6.26
CA ASP A 4 0.54 -21.42 -6.05
C ASP A 4 -0.55 -21.56 -7.11
N GLU A 5 -0.42 -22.54 -8.00
CA GLU A 5 -1.35 -22.76 -9.12
C GLU A 5 -2.58 -23.58 -8.70
N THR A 6 -2.62 -24.12 -7.48
CA THR A 6 -3.70 -24.99 -7.02
C THR A 6 -4.89 -24.21 -6.44
N SER A 7 -4.68 -22.98 -6.00
CA SER A 7 -5.72 -22.14 -5.40
C SER A 7 -5.45 -20.66 -5.67
N SER A 8 -6.50 -19.93 -6.07
CA SER A 8 -6.46 -18.48 -6.30
C SER A 8 -6.06 -17.67 -5.06
N SER A 9 -6.15 -18.26 -3.87
CA SER A 9 -5.75 -17.65 -2.59
C SER A 9 -4.68 -18.44 -1.83
N GLY A 10 -4.29 -19.63 -2.30
CA GLY A 10 -3.37 -20.54 -1.61
C GLY A 10 -2.01 -19.91 -1.32
N SER A 11 -1.52 -19.08 -2.24
CA SER A 11 -0.25 -18.36 -2.09
C SER A 11 -0.26 -17.30 -0.97
N TYR A 12 -1.42 -16.78 -0.55
CA TYR A 12 -1.50 -15.84 0.59
C TYR A 12 -1.34 -16.54 1.94
N PHE A 13 -1.69 -17.82 2.02
CA PHE A 13 -1.74 -18.57 3.27
C PHE A 13 -0.62 -19.62 3.40
N SER A 14 0.00 -20.07 2.30
CA SER A 14 1.06 -21.09 2.33
C SER A 14 2.45 -20.53 2.68
N ALA A 15 3.14 -21.21 3.60
CA ALA A 15 4.49 -20.86 4.08
C ALA A 15 5.58 -21.77 3.48
N GLN A 16 5.52 -22.04 2.17
CA GLN A 16 6.50 -22.93 1.52
C GLN A 16 7.76 -22.16 1.11
N THR A 17 8.90 -22.57 1.65
CA THR A 17 10.25 -22.16 1.24
C THR A 17 10.73 -23.03 0.07
N ARG A 18 10.98 -22.41 -1.09
CA ARG A 18 11.74 -23.04 -2.20
C ARG A 18 13.24 -22.78 -2.01
N GLU A 19 14.08 -23.62 -2.59
CA GLU A 19 15.55 -23.45 -2.60
C GLU A 19 15.99 -22.16 -3.31
N ASP A 20 15.40 -21.88 -4.48
CA ASP A 20 15.53 -20.58 -5.15
C ASP A 20 14.27 -19.72 -4.92
N PRO A 21 14.36 -18.63 -4.14
CA PRO A 21 13.23 -17.75 -3.86
C PRO A 21 12.75 -16.96 -5.10
N PHE A 22 13.52 -16.94 -6.19
CA PHE A 22 13.23 -16.20 -7.41
C PHE A 22 13.02 -17.08 -8.64
N GLY A 23 13.12 -18.40 -8.52
CA GLY A 23 13.07 -19.34 -9.65
C GLY A 23 11.75 -19.39 -10.42
N PHE A 24 10.69 -18.72 -9.94
CA PHE A 24 9.43 -18.56 -10.66
C PHE A 24 9.39 -17.30 -11.56
N LEU A 25 10.42 -16.45 -11.51
CA LEU A 25 10.50 -15.25 -12.33
C LEU A 25 10.96 -15.58 -13.76
N PRO A 26 10.63 -14.72 -14.76
CA PRO A 26 11.08 -14.94 -16.13
C PRO A 26 12.61 -14.99 -16.26
N ASN A 27 13.10 -15.82 -17.18
CA ASN A 27 14.54 -15.98 -17.43
C ASN A 27 15.26 -14.63 -17.63
N GLY A 28 16.36 -14.45 -16.90
CA GLY A 28 17.19 -13.23 -16.92
C GLY A 28 16.54 -11.99 -16.30
N PHE A 29 15.38 -12.09 -15.64
CA PHE A 29 14.73 -10.92 -15.02
C PHE A 29 15.60 -10.26 -13.95
N VAL A 30 16.22 -11.08 -13.08
CA VAL A 30 17.09 -10.59 -12.01
C VAL A 30 18.29 -9.84 -12.60
N ASP A 31 18.96 -10.42 -13.59
CA ASP A 31 20.10 -9.79 -14.25
C ASP A 31 19.75 -8.47 -14.95
N ARG A 32 18.61 -8.44 -15.65
CA ARG A 32 18.15 -7.23 -16.37
C ARG A 32 17.73 -6.08 -15.46
N THR A 33 17.50 -6.32 -14.17
CA THR A 33 16.96 -5.31 -13.24
C THR A 33 17.93 -4.92 -12.13
N ARG A 34 19.07 -5.61 -11.98
CA ARG A 34 20.03 -5.43 -10.88
C ARG A 34 20.60 -4.01 -10.71
N ASP A 35 20.60 -3.21 -11.77
CA ASP A 35 21.13 -1.83 -11.77
C ASP A 35 20.14 -0.81 -11.20
N ARG A 36 18.85 -1.16 -11.15
CA ARG A 36 17.75 -0.22 -10.86
C ARG A 36 16.66 -0.78 -9.94
N GLY A 37 16.76 -2.05 -9.58
CA GLY A 37 15.78 -2.77 -8.79
C GLY A 37 16.45 -3.66 -7.76
N LEU A 38 15.79 -3.82 -6.62
CA LEU A 38 16.19 -4.71 -5.54
C LEU A 38 15.05 -5.69 -5.29
N LEU A 39 15.35 -6.99 -5.34
CA LEU A 39 14.39 -8.05 -5.02
C LEU A 39 14.64 -8.50 -3.58
N VAL A 40 13.59 -8.45 -2.75
CA VAL A 40 13.65 -8.90 -1.35
C VAL A 40 12.70 -10.08 -1.18
N PRO A 41 13.18 -11.26 -0.78
CA PRO A 41 12.32 -12.43 -0.63
C PRO A 41 11.51 -12.34 0.67
N SER A 42 10.24 -12.74 0.60
CA SER A 42 9.31 -12.89 1.73
C SER A 42 8.90 -11.60 2.46
N TRP A 43 9.84 -10.91 3.11
CA TRP A 43 9.54 -9.82 4.04
C TRP A 43 10.50 -8.64 3.88
N ALA A 44 9.95 -7.43 4.01
CA ALA A 44 10.69 -6.19 4.06
C ALA A 44 10.15 -5.32 5.22
N PRO A 45 10.99 -4.45 5.83
CA PRO A 45 10.55 -3.55 6.89
C PRO A 45 9.68 -2.42 6.35
N GLN A 46 8.42 -2.70 6.04
CA GLN A 46 7.51 -1.81 5.30
C GLN A 46 7.47 -0.37 5.83
N ILE A 47 7.32 -0.18 7.14
CA ILE A 47 7.29 1.16 7.75
C ILE A 47 8.60 1.93 7.48
N LYS A 48 9.75 1.26 7.57
CA LYS A 48 11.06 1.89 7.26
C LYS A 48 11.21 2.23 5.79
N VAL A 49 10.66 1.40 4.90
CA VAL A 49 10.65 1.68 3.46
C VAL A 49 9.76 2.88 3.17
N LEU A 50 8.54 2.92 3.71
CA LEU A 50 7.58 4.01 3.49
C LEU A 50 8.04 5.33 4.10
N SER A 51 8.81 5.31 5.19
CA SER A 51 9.38 6.51 5.80
C SER A 51 10.62 7.05 5.08
N HIS A 52 11.24 6.25 4.21
CA HIS A 52 12.45 6.64 3.51
C HIS A 52 12.17 7.70 2.42
N PRO A 53 12.94 8.80 2.35
CA PRO A 53 12.67 9.90 1.40
C PRO A 53 12.78 9.50 -0.08
N ALA A 54 13.51 8.42 -0.39
CA ALA A 54 13.59 7.90 -1.76
C ALA A 54 12.32 7.15 -2.22
N THR A 55 11.38 6.87 -1.31
CA THR A 55 10.14 6.15 -1.65
C THR A 55 9.14 7.11 -2.28
N GLY A 56 8.98 7.00 -3.60
CA GLY A 56 8.10 7.89 -4.38
C GLY A 56 6.67 7.36 -4.60
N GLY A 57 6.41 6.08 -4.31
CA GLY A 57 5.09 5.47 -4.47
C GLY A 57 5.06 4.03 -3.95
N PHE A 58 3.85 3.54 -3.67
CA PHE A 58 3.64 2.23 -3.06
C PHE A 58 2.57 1.42 -3.80
N LEU A 59 2.97 0.34 -4.48
CA LEU A 59 2.05 -0.66 -5.00
C LEU A 59 1.57 -1.54 -3.84
N THR A 60 0.27 -1.53 -3.57
CA THR A 60 -0.28 -2.16 -2.37
C THR A 60 -1.59 -2.89 -2.66
N HIS A 61 -1.85 -3.92 -1.86
CA HIS A 61 -3.11 -4.65 -1.87
C HIS A 61 -4.24 -3.88 -1.17
N CYS A 62 -4.01 -2.66 -0.67
CA CYS A 62 -5.01 -1.80 -0.05
C CYS A 62 -5.58 -2.34 1.27
N GLY A 63 -4.86 -3.20 1.97
CA GLY A 63 -5.18 -3.57 3.35
C GLY A 63 -5.07 -2.35 4.26
N TRP A 64 -6.01 -2.18 5.18
CA TRP A 64 -6.17 -0.91 5.89
C TRP A 64 -4.93 -0.46 6.69
N ASN A 65 -4.21 -1.39 7.32
CA ASN A 65 -2.96 -1.08 8.02
C ASN A 65 -1.90 -0.49 7.07
N SER A 66 -1.69 -1.13 5.92
CA SER A 66 -0.72 -0.67 4.90
C SER A 66 -1.14 0.67 4.29
N THR A 67 -2.45 0.89 4.14
CA THR A 67 -3.01 2.17 3.70
C THR A 67 -2.71 3.29 4.72
N LEU A 68 -2.96 3.06 6.00
CA LEU A 68 -2.67 4.03 7.06
C LEU A 68 -1.17 4.34 7.18
N GLU A 69 -0.31 3.32 7.08
CA GLU A 69 1.14 3.51 7.05
C GLU A 69 1.57 4.39 5.86
N SER A 70 1.01 4.17 4.68
CA SER A 70 1.35 4.99 3.50
C SER A 70 0.87 6.43 3.65
N ILE A 71 -0.36 6.64 4.15
CA ILE A 71 -0.93 7.98 4.35
C ILE A 71 -0.12 8.77 5.38
N THR A 72 0.22 8.15 6.51
CA THR A 72 1.00 8.81 7.58
C THR A 72 2.43 9.16 7.16
N HIS A 73 2.96 8.53 6.11
CA HIS A 73 4.25 8.91 5.51
C HIS A 73 4.12 9.79 4.26
N GLY A 74 2.91 9.98 3.73
CA GLY A 74 2.63 10.80 2.55
C GLY A 74 3.04 10.14 1.23
N VAL A 75 3.05 8.82 1.18
CA VAL A 75 3.41 8.04 -0.01
C VAL A 75 2.15 7.74 -0.84
N PRO A 76 2.11 8.10 -2.14
CA PRO A 76 0.96 7.83 -3.00
C PRO A 76 0.87 6.35 -3.37
N LEU A 77 -0.33 5.89 -3.73
CA LEU A 77 -0.60 4.46 -3.92
C LEU A 77 -0.82 4.05 -5.37
N MET A 78 -0.35 2.86 -5.73
CA MET A 78 -0.88 2.07 -6.85
C MET A 78 -1.75 0.96 -6.25
N ALA A 79 -3.07 1.10 -6.36
CA ALA A 79 -4.04 0.24 -5.70
C ALA A 79 -4.24 -1.08 -6.47
N TRP A 80 -3.94 -2.20 -5.82
CA TRP A 80 -4.06 -3.55 -6.39
C TRP A 80 -4.76 -4.53 -5.43
N PRO A 81 -6.07 -4.37 -5.19
CA PRO A 81 -6.80 -5.14 -4.17
C PRO A 81 -6.92 -6.63 -4.52
N LEU A 82 -6.87 -7.49 -3.50
CA LEU A 82 -6.81 -8.95 -3.65
C LEU A 82 -7.98 -9.65 -2.93
N TYR A 83 -8.19 -9.42 -1.63
CA TYR A 83 -9.17 -10.13 -0.81
C TYR A 83 -9.84 -9.22 0.26
N ALA A 84 -10.77 -9.78 1.03
CA ALA A 84 -11.51 -9.07 2.09
C ALA A 84 -12.15 -7.75 1.60
N GLU A 85 -12.02 -6.67 2.36
CA GLU A 85 -12.57 -5.35 2.08
C GLU A 85 -11.68 -4.49 1.16
N GLN A 86 -10.54 -5.01 0.72
CA GLN A 86 -9.53 -4.27 -0.03
C GLN A 86 -10.08 -3.63 -1.32
N LYS A 87 -11.04 -4.27 -1.98
CA LYS A 87 -11.69 -3.69 -3.19
C LYS A 87 -12.45 -2.41 -2.85
N THR A 88 -13.15 -2.39 -1.73
CA THR A 88 -13.85 -1.20 -1.22
C THR A 88 -12.84 -0.11 -0.84
N ASN A 89 -11.77 -0.47 -0.15
CA ASN A 89 -10.68 0.47 0.18
C ASN A 89 -10.08 1.07 -1.11
N ALA A 90 -9.82 0.25 -2.13
CA ALA A 90 -9.27 0.71 -3.40
C ALA A 90 -10.18 1.75 -4.09
N VAL A 91 -11.50 1.55 -4.10
CA VAL A 91 -12.46 2.53 -4.64
C VAL A 91 -12.40 3.83 -3.85
N MET A 92 -12.44 3.77 -2.51
CA MET A 92 -12.32 4.96 -1.67
C MET A 92 -11.01 5.73 -1.92
N LEU A 93 -9.88 5.02 -2.01
CA LEU A 93 -8.55 5.61 -2.21
C LEU A 93 -8.37 6.27 -3.58
N THR A 94 -8.99 5.70 -4.61
CA THR A 94 -8.84 6.14 -6.01
C THR A 94 -9.87 7.19 -6.41
N GLU A 95 -11.15 6.97 -6.07
CA GLU A 95 -12.26 7.81 -6.51
C GLU A 95 -12.66 8.84 -5.44
N GLY A 96 -12.66 8.43 -4.17
CA GLY A 96 -13.07 9.26 -3.05
C GLY A 96 -12.02 10.31 -2.66
N ILE A 97 -10.91 9.86 -2.07
CA ILE A 97 -9.87 10.75 -1.54
C ILE A 97 -8.71 11.01 -2.52
N LYS A 98 -8.67 10.29 -3.65
CA LYS A 98 -7.77 10.53 -4.79
C LYS A 98 -6.27 10.53 -4.42
N VAL A 99 -5.86 9.60 -3.56
CA VAL A 99 -4.44 9.35 -3.19
C VAL A 99 -3.87 8.11 -3.84
N ALA A 100 -4.63 7.48 -4.73
CA ALA A 100 -4.24 6.26 -5.43
C ALA A 100 -4.60 6.30 -6.91
N ILE A 101 -3.80 5.59 -7.71
CA ILE A 101 -4.14 5.20 -9.09
C ILE A 101 -4.36 3.69 -9.14
N ARG A 102 -5.31 3.22 -9.96
CA ARG A 102 -5.60 1.79 -10.11
C ARG A 102 -5.42 1.34 -11.56
N PRO A 103 -4.63 0.28 -11.81
CA PRO A 103 -4.52 -0.31 -13.13
C PRO A 103 -5.81 -1.00 -13.56
N LYS A 104 -6.10 -0.94 -14.85
CA LYS A 104 -7.25 -1.59 -15.47
C LYS A 104 -6.92 -3.03 -15.85
N ALA A 105 -7.79 -3.95 -15.45
CA ALA A 105 -7.71 -5.32 -15.92
C ALA A 105 -8.35 -5.46 -17.32
N ASN A 106 -7.86 -6.40 -18.11
CA ASN A 106 -8.50 -6.82 -19.35
C ASN A 106 -9.80 -7.61 -19.07
N GLN A 107 -10.50 -8.04 -20.12
CA GLN A 107 -11.76 -8.78 -20.00
C GLN A 107 -11.64 -10.10 -19.21
N LYS A 108 -10.43 -10.66 -19.09
CA LYS A 108 -10.14 -11.88 -18.33
C LYS A 108 -9.75 -11.59 -16.87
N GLY A 109 -9.80 -10.33 -16.43
CA GLY A 109 -9.39 -9.92 -15.10
C GLY A 109 -7.86 -9.83 -14.91
N LEU A 110 -7.07 -9.96 -15.97
CA LEU A 110 -5.62 -9.85 -15.93
C LEU A 110 -5.16 -8.41 -16.20
N ILE A 111 -4.25 -7.90 -15.37
CA ILE A 111 -3.60 -6.60 -15.61
C ILE A 111 -2.34 -6.85 -16.43
N GLU A 112 -2.29 -6.33 -17.65
CA GLU A 112 -1.19 -6.58 -18.57
C GLU A 112 0.01 -5.67 -18.33
N ARG A 113 1.19 -6.12 -18.77
CA ARG A 113 2.48 -5.42 -18.54
C ARG A 113 2.46 -3.95 -19.00
N ASP A 114 1.76 -3.66 -20.10
CA ASP A 114 1.75 -2.33 -20.70
C ASP A 114 0.92 -1.37 -19.84
N GLU A 115 -0.18 -1.87 -19.24
CA GLU A 115 -0.96 -1.12 -18.25
C GLU A 115 -0.17 -0.88 -16.96
N ILE A 116 0.55 -1.90 -16.45
CA ILE A 116 1.42 -1.75 -15.27
C ILE A 116 2.46 -0.65 -15.52
N SER A 117 3.14 -0.73 -16.67
CA SER A 117 4.15 0.26 -17.08
C SER A 117 3.56 1.67 -17.19
N ARG A 118 2.38 1.80 -17.81
CA ARG A 118 1.67 3.07 -17.94
C ARG A 118 1.35 3.67 -16.57
N VAL A 119 0.75 2.89 -15.67
CA VAL A 119 0.35 3.37 -14.34
C VAL A 119 1.54 3.75 -13.48
N ILE A 120 2.62 2.97 -13.52
CA ILE A 120 3.88 3.32 -12.82
C ILE A 120 4.44 4.63 -13.35
N LYS A 121 4.51 4.82 -14.68
CA LYS A 121 5.01 6.07 -15.28
C LYS A 121 4.12 7.26 -14.89
N ASN A 122 2.79 7.11 -14.99
CA ASN A 122 1.84 8.13 -14.55
C ASN A 122 2.05 8.53 -13.10
N LEU A 123 2.13 7.55 -12.21
CA LEU A 123 2.29 7.80 -10.77
C LEU A 123 3.63 8.46 -10.46
N MET A 124 4.71 8.10 -11.15
CA MET A 124 6.07 8.55 -10.81
C MET A 124 6.47 9.86 -11.51
N ARG A 125 6.02 10.11 -12.75
CA ARG A 125 6.58 11.17 -13.62
C ARG A 125 5.55 12.18 -14.12
N GLU A 126 4.32 11.77 -14.35
CA GLU A 126 3.31 12.60 -15.01
C GLU A 126 2.54 13.51 -14.03
N ASP A 127 1.78 14.46 -14.57
CA ASP A 127 1.04 15.47 -13.79
C ASP A 127 -0.08 14.87 -12.93
N GLU A 128 -0.73 13.79 -13.40
CA GLU A 128 -1.68 13.01 -12.61
C GLU A 128 -1.00 12.50 -11.32
N GLY A 129 0.19 11.92 -11.45
CA GLY A 129 0.99 11.47 -10.29
C GLY A 129 1.41 12.60 -9.37
N LYS A 130 1.74 13.80 -9.90
CA LYS A 130 2.01 14.99 -9.07
C LYS A 130 0.79 15.36 -8.21
N THR A 131 -0.40 15.36 -8.82
CA THR A 131 -1.65 15.67 -8.12
C THR A 131 -1.93 14.65 -7.00
N ILE A 132 -1.77 13.35 -7.29
CA ILE A 132 -1.93 12.28 -6.30
C ILE A 132 -0.93 12.43 -5.14
N ARG A 133 0.34 12.75 -5.44
CA ARG A 133 1.37 13.01 -4.41
C ARG A 133 1.05 14.21 -3.53
N LEU A 134 0.51 15.28 -4.10
CA LEU A 134 0.07 16.45 -3.32
C LEU A 134 -1.05 16.05 -2.35
N LYS A 135 -2.05 15.30 -2.82
CA LYS A 135 -3.13 14.79 -1.96
C LYS A 135 -2.61 13.87 -0.86
N ALA A 136 -1.66 12.99 -1.16
CA ALA A 136 -1.04 12.14 -0.15
C ALA A 136 -0.29 12.96 0.92
N LYS A 137 0.41 14.04 0.53
CA LYS A 137 1.05 14.97 1.47
C LYS A 137 0.04 15.75 2.31
N GLU A 138 -1.05 16.22 1.73
CA GLU A 138 -2.13 16.88 2.47
C GLU A 138 -2.71 15.95 3.55
N LEU A 139 -2.97 14.68 3.21
CA LEU A 139 -3.46 13.71 4.18
C LEU A 139 -2.42 13.33 5.24
N LYS A 140 -1.13 13.34 4.90
CA LYS A 140 -0.06 13.17 5.89
C LYS A 140 -0.11 14.25 6.97
N GLU A 141 -0.20 15.52 6.56
CA GLU A 141 -0.26 16.64 7.51
C GLU A 141 -1.55 16.60 8.33
N ALA A 142 -2.68 16.27 7.71
CA ALA A 142 -3.93 16.06 8.42
C ALA A 142 -3.84 14.90 9.44
N ALA A 143 -3.24 13.76 9.07
CA ALA A 143 -3.05 12.62 9.96
C ALA A 143 -2.12 12.96 11.13
N LYS A 144 -1.09 13.78 10.91
CA LYS A 144 -0.23 14.30 11.98
C LYS A 144 -1.03 15.18 12.94
N ALA A 145 -1.79 16.15 12.40
CA ALA A 145 -2.58 17.08 13.19
C ALA A 145 -3.66 16.40 14.05
N THR A 146 -4.26 15.29 13.59
CA THR A 146 -5.26 14.56 14.39
C THR A 146 -4.64 13.78 15.55
N LEU A 147 -3.36 13.42 15.46
CA LEU A 147 -2.61 12.65 16.46
C LEU A 147 -1.80 13.52 17.44
N ASP A 148 -1.67 14.83 17.18
CA ASP A 148 -1.04 15.77 18.12
C ASP A 148 -1.72 15.73 19.51
N GLU A 149 -1.07 16.28 20.53
CA GLU A 149 -1.54 16.27 21.92
C GLU A 149 -2.98 16.80 22.08
N ASN A 150 -3.33 17.82 21.29
CA ASN A 150 -4.65 18.44 21.24
C ASN A 150 -5.45 18.06 19.98
N GLY A 151 -4.98 17.08 19.22
CA GLY A 151 -5.60 16.57 18.00
C GLY A 151 -6.92 15.84 18.27
N ALA A 152 -7.76 15.76 17.23
CA ALA A 152 -9.11 15.21 17.34
C ALA A 152 -9.13 13.73 17.79
N SER A 153 -8.23 12.90 17.24
CA SER A 153 -8.15 11.48 17.61
C SER A 153 -7.66 11.29 19.04
N THR A 154 -6.65 12.05 19.45
CA THR A 154 -6.12 12.04 20.83
C THR A 154 -7.18 12.46 21.85
N LYS A 155 -7.92 13.54 21.57
CA LYS A 155 -9.02 14.02 22.41
C LYS A 155 -10.15 12.98 22.54
N MET A 156 -10.57 12.40 21.42
CA MET A 156 -11.62 11.38 21.42
C MET A 156 -11.23 10.16 22.27
N LEU A 157 -9.98 9.68 22.14
CA LEU A 157 -9.48 8.58 22.96
C LEU A 157 -9.42 8.95 24.44
N LYS A 158 -9.01 10.19 24.76
CA LYS A 158 -9.01 10.71 26.13
C LYS A 158 -10.42 10.73 26.75
N GLU A 159 -11.43 11.14 25.99
CA GLU A 159 -12.82 11.12 26.45
C GLU A 159 -13.32 9.70 26.78
N VAL A 160 -12.99 8.72 25.93
CA VAL A 160 -13.30 7.31 26.20
C VAL A 160 -12.61 6.83 27.48
N ALA A 161 -11.32 7.14 27.65
CA ALA A 161 -10.56 6.78 28.84
C ALA A 161 -11.14 7.42 30.11
N LEU A 162 -11.60 8.67 30.04
CA LEU A 162 -12.24 9.35 31.18
C LEU A 162 -13.55 8.67 31.59
N LYS A 163 -14.39 8.27 30.63
CA LYS A 163 -15.62 7.52 30.89
C LYS A 163 -15.36 6.16 31.54
N TRP A 164 -14.28 5.48 31.17
CA TRP A 164 -13.89 4.23 31.83
C TRP A 164 -13.41 4.44 33.26
N ARG A 165 -12.61 5.49 33.50
CA ARG A 165 -12.13 5.83 34.84
C ARG A 165 -13.26 6.24 35.79
N SER A 166 -14.29 6.92 35.30
CA SER A 166 -15.44 7.28 36.15
C SER A 166 -16.26 6.05 36.53
N LYS A 167 -16.45 5.09 35.61
CA LYS A 167 -17.16 3.83 35.88
C LYS A 167 -16.39 2.89 36.82
N ALA A 168 -15.06 2.85 36.76
CA ALA A 168 -14.25 2.02 37.64
C ALA A 168 -14.15 2.56 39.09
N ARG A 169 -14.58 3.81 39.32
CA ARG A 169 -14.59 4.48 40.63
C ARG A 169 -15.99 4.52 41.26
N ALA A 170 -17.02 4.10 40.53
CA ALA A 170 -18.40 3.95 41.00
C ALA A 170 -18.64 2.49 41.37
#